data_AF-A0A3B0AAC9-F1
#
_entry.id   AF-A0A3B0AAC9-F1
#
_cell.length_a   1.000
_cell.length_b   1.000
_cell.length_c   1.000
_cell.angle_alpha   90.00
_cell.angle_beta   90.00
_cell.angle_gamma   90.00
#
_symmetry.space_group_name_H-M   'P 1'
#
loop_
_entity.id
_entity.type
_entity.pdbx_description
1 polymer ?
#
loop_
_entity_poly.entity_id
_entity_poly.type
_entity_poly.pdbx_seq_one_letter_code
_entity_poly.pdbx_strand_id
1 'polypeptide(L)' 'MLLGFGISKVKMKIATGELRSIKDGKYRRILPEWVDDYVRDQVERQEAA' A
#
# COMPACT_ATOMS: atom_id res chain seq x y z
N MET A 1 5.37 5.09 10.20
CA MET A 1 5.17 4.95 8.74
C MET A 1 5.44 3.51 8.39
N LEU A 2 4.47 2.75 7.87
CA LEU A 2 4.63 1.31 7.61
C LEU A 2 5.46 1.02 6.33
N LEU A 3 5.43 1.92 5.34
CA LEU A 3 6.13 1.76 4.05
C LEU A 3 7.24 2.79 3.78
N GLY A 4 7.50 3.71 4.72
CA GLY A 4 8.45 4.82 4.50
C GLY A 4 8.07 5.82 3.40
N PHE A 5 6.91 5.67 2.75
CA PHE A 5 6.43 6.56 1.70
C PHE A 5 5.79 7.83 2.25
N GLY A 6 5.99 8.95 1.54
CA GLY A 6 5.21 10.16 1.73
C GLY A 6 3.73 9.97 1.33
N ILE A 7 2.86 10.83 1.88
CA ILE A 7 1.39 10.74 1.74
C ILE A 7 0.94 10.68 0.27
N SER A 8 1.54 11.48 -0.61
CA SER A 8 1.19 11.51 -2.03
C SER A 8 1.39 10.15 -2.71
N LYS A 9 2.50 9.48 -2.40
CA LYS A 9 2.82 8.15 -2.96
C LYS A 9 1.90 7.07 -2.39
N VAL A 10 1.56 7.15 -1.11
CA VAL A 10 0.55 6.25 -0.49
C VAL A 10 -0.81 6.42 -1.17
N LYS A 11 -1.27 7.67 -1.38
CA LYS A 11 -2.54 7.93 -2.08
C LYS A 11 -2.52 7.42 -3.52
N MET A 12 -1.40 7.58 -4.23
CA MET A 12 -1.24 7.06 -5.59
C MET A 12 -1.37 5.54 -5.60
N LYS A 13 -0.65 4.82 -4.71
CA LYS A 13 -0.73 3.35 -4.62
C LYS A 13 -2.13 2.85 -4.28
N ILE A 14 -2.86 3.59 -3.44
CA ILE A 14 -4.29 3.31 -3.20
C ILE A 14 -5.13 3.53 -4.46
N ALA A 15 -4.90 4.62 -5.18
CA ALA A 15 -5.66 4.96 -6.39
C ALA A 15 -5.38 3.99 -7.55
N THR A 16 -4.17 3.45 -7.65
CA THR A 16 -3.80 2.42 -8.64
C THR A 16 -4.25 1.01 -8.24
N GLY A 17 -4.77 0.84 -7.03
CA GLY A 17 -5.19 -0.47 -6.50
C GLY A 17 -4.03 -1.35 -6.02
N GLU A 18 -2.79 -0.86 -6.09
CA GLU A 18 -1.61 -1.58 -5.58
C GLU A 18 -1.59 -1.68 -4.05
N LEU A 19 -2.23 -0.76 -3.34
CA LEU A 19 -2.33 -0.78 -1.88
C LEU A 19 -3.78 -0.71 -1.43
N ARG A 20 -4.23 -1.72 -0.68
CA ARG A 20 -5.61 -1.77 -0.16
C ARG A 20 -5.82 -0.72 0.92
N SER A 21 -7.02 -0.17 1.00
CA SER A 21 -7.41 0.75 2.07
C SER A 21 -8.91 0.72 2.30
N ILE A 22 -9.34 1.04 3.53
CA ILE A 22 -10.73 1.36 3.85
C ILE A 22 -10.91 2.87 3.92
N LYS A 23 -12.06 3.38 3.47
CA LYS A 23 -12.46 4.76 3.71
C LYS A 23 -13.15 4.83 5.07
N ASP A 24 -12.56 5.56 6.01
CA ASP A 24 -13.09 5.82 7.34
C ASP A 24 -13.31 7.34 7.50
N GLY A 25 -14.52 7.77 7.12
CA GLY A 25 -14.89 9.18 7.06
C GLY A 25 -13.99 9.99 6.10
N LYS A 26 -13.30 11.01 6.65
CA LYS A 26 -12.36 11.87 5.90
C LYS A 26 -11.04 11.15 5.59
N TYR A 27 -10.70 10.11 6.34
CA TYR A 27 -9.40 9.45 6.26
C TYR A 27 -9.50 8.09 5.56
N ARG A 28 -8.34 7.57 5.18
CA ARG A 28 -8.20 6.19 4.73
C ARG A 28 -7.34 5.44 5.74
N ARG A 29 -7.76 4.24 6.10
CA ARG A 29 -6.95 3.34 6.93
C ARG A 29 -6.42 2.19 6.09
N ILE A 30 -5.22 1.77 6.42
CA ILE A 30 -4.54 0.64 5.80
C ILE A 30 -4.25 -0.32 6.93
N LEU A 31 -4.73 -1.55 6.80
CA LEU A 31 -4.47 -2.57 7.80
C LEU A 31 -3.04 -3.11 7.64
N PRO A 32 -2.34 -3.47 8.74
CA PRO A 32 -0.98 -3.98 8.66
C PRO A 32 -0.81 -5.15 7.69
N GLU A 33 -1.74 -6.11 7.68
CA GLU A 33 -1.70 -7.27 6.80
C GLU A 33 -1.72 -6.90 5.30
N TRP A 34 -2.34 -5.78 4.93
CA TRP A 34 -2.33 -5.31 3.53
C TRP A 34 -1.00 -4.64 3.15
N VAL A 35 -0.25 -4.16 4.14
CA VAL A 35 1.12 -3.71 3.93
C VAL A 35 2.01 -4.93 3.69
N ASP A 36 1.86 -5.98 4.48
CA ASP A 36 2.63 -7.22 4.32
C ASP A 36 2.36 -7.87 2.96
N ASP A 37 1.09 -7.94 2.54
CA ASP A 37 0.69 -8.40 1.21
C ASP A 37 1.36 -7.56 0.11
N TYR A 38 1.31 -6.22 0.21
CA TYR A 38 1.95 -5.34 -0.76
C TYR A 38 3.46 -5.58 -0.84
N VAL A 39 4.14 -5.71 0.30
CA VAL A 39 5.60 -5.96 0.33
C VAL A 39 5.92 -7.29 -0.31
N ARG A 40 5.14 -8.34 -0.03
CA ARG A 40 5.30 -9.66 -0.65
C ARG A 40 5.17 -9.58 -2.17
N ASP A 41 4.12 -8.92 -2.67
CA ASP A 41 3.93 -8.70 -4.10
C ASP A 41 5.11 -7.92 -4.72
N GLN A 42 5.70 -6.96 -4.00
CA GLN A 42 6.88 -6.24 -4.49
C GLN A 42 8.12 -7.15 -4.56
N VAL A 43 8.31 -8.06 -3.61
CA VAL A 43 9.42 -9.03 -3.64
C VAL A 43 9.27 -9.94 -4.84
N GLU A 44 8.10 -10.54 -5.05
CA GLU A 44 7.84 -11.42 -6.20
C GLU A 44 8.06 -10.71 -7.54
N ARG A 45 7.65 -9.44 -7.65
CA ARG A 45 7.90 -8.62 -8.85
C ARG A 45 9.39 -8.34 -9.09
N GLN A 46 10.18 -8.18 -8.04
CA GLN A 46 11.63 -7.97 -8.16
C GLN A 46 12.36 -9.26 -8.52
N GLU A 47 11.91 -10.40 -8.02
CA GLU A 47 12.48 -11.71 -8.36
C GLU A 47 12.14 -12.14 -9.80
N ALA A 48 11.01 -11.66 -10.34
CA ALA A 48 10.59 -11.95 -11.71
C ALA A 48 11.20 -11.00 -12.78
N ALA A 49 11.97 -9.99 -12.38
CA ALA A 49 12.56 -8.96 -13.25
C ALA A 49 14.07 -9.16 -13.45
#